data_AF-A0A524CYE0-F1
#
_entry.id   AF-A0A524CYE0-F1
#
_cell.length_a   1.000
_cell.length_b   1.000
_cell.length_c   1.000
_cell.angle_alpha   90.00
_cell.angle_beta   90.00
_cell.angle_gamma   90.00
#
_symmetry.space_group_name_H-M   'P 1'
#
loop_
_entity.id
_entity.type
_entity.pdbx_description
1 polymer ?
#
loop_
_entity_poly.entity_id
_entity_poly.type
_entity_poly.pdbx_seq_one_letter_code
_entity_poly.pdbx_strand_id
1 'polypeptide(L)'
;MHSSLSGNNHLTYEINIFLIYLFLSIISILFSCGFYLYRKKRFELRKLKYLMIPLFFLDFFYLLRGVTFFYYLTPNAVLSEPYIYFLPISIFNLASIFYSLSIVFYALPYLDKETIFELTWPSYLESHQGEVEIGKVVKKGIKRNHFFLSLQDLEKHAFICGATGTGKSNFVQNFLINFKKNYKIPFFLVEFKGEYHFLQRKIENTLILWPGDNFSINIFDPIHSDPLIHAERIFDILKSGQFLDETSEFSPQMEKVLVEILSEVCKSEEKRSWKGFNSCCAEYIKAKRNKIPMLAQTLISIQNRIRRFSQGPLKSLFEKRGSIRLDFLFQHNIILDLSSIIRLGGEKE
;
A
#
# COMPACT_ATOMS: atom_id res chain seq x y z
N MET A 1 40.80 -69.95 -11.44
CA MET A 1 41.26 -68.77 -12.22
C MET A 1 40.18 -68.10 -13.10
N HIS A 2 38.88 -68.45 -12.97
CA HIS A 2 37.80 -67.81 -13.75
C HIS A 2 36.81 -66.93 -12.94
N SER A 3 37.01 -66.76 -11.63
CA SER A 3 36.14 -65.93 -10.78
C SER A 3 36.63 -64.49 -10.53
N SER A 4 37.85 -64.13 -10.93
CA SER A 4 38.44 -62.80 -10.69
C SER A 4 38.10 -61.76 -11.76
N LEU A 5 37.60 -62.16 -12.92
CA LEU A 5 37.29 -61.25 -14.04
C LEU A 5 35.91 -60.59 -13.93
N SER A 6 34.94 -61.16 -13.21
CA SER A 6 33.62 -60.53 -13.03
C SER A 6 33.60 -59.42 -11.95
N GLY A 7 34.48 -59.53 -10.94
CA GLY A 7 34.60 -58.52 -9.86
C GLY A 7 35.15 -57.18 -10.35
N ASN A 8 36.15 -57.19 -11.24
CA ASN A 8 36.78 -55.97 -11.75
C ASN A 8 35.83 -55.14 -12.63
N ASN A 9 34.99 -55.79 -13.43
CA ASN A 9 34.01 -55.09 -14.27
C ASN A 9 32.90 -54.43 -13.44
N HIS A 10 32.45 -55.10 -12.37
CA HIS A 10 31.44 -54.55 -11.46
C HIS A 10 31.99 -53.35 -10.68
N LEU A 11 33.24 -53.42 -10.21
CA LEU A 11 33.86 -52.31 -9.48
C LEU A 11 34.08 -51.08 -10.38
N THR A 12 34.53 -51.30 -11.62
CA THR A 12 34.72 -50.23 -12.60
C THR A 12 33.40 -49.52 -12.91
N TYR A 13 32.29 -50.27 -12.96
CA TYR A 13 30.95 -49.70 -13.14
C TYR A 13 30.52 -48.82 -11.96
N GLU A 14 30.77 -49.26 -10.72
CA GLU A 14 30.43 -48.49 -9.52
C GLU A 14 31.30 -47.24 -9.37
N ILE A 15 32.58 -47.29 -9.76
CA ILE A 15 33.45 -46.10 -9.82
C ILE A 15 32.87 -45.06 -10.79
N ASN A 16 32.37 -45.47 -11.95
CA ASN A 16 31.74 -44.55 -12.90
C ASN A 16 30.47 -43.92 -12.34
N ILE A 17 29.64 -44.68 -11.63
CA ILE A 17 28.45 -44.16 -10.94
C ILE A 17 28.85 -43.11 -9.89
N PHE A 18 29.89 -43.37 -9.10
CA PHE A 18 30.35 -42.43 -8.06
C PHE A 18 30.99 -41.18 -8.66
N LEU A 19 31.67 -41.28 -9.80
CA LEU A 19 32.18 -40.12 -10.52
C LEU A 19 31.03 -39.25 -11.08
N ILE A 20 29.96 -39.87 -11.59
CA ILE A 20 28.75 -39.14 -12.02
C ILE A 20 28.12 -38.45 -10.81
N TYR A 21 28.00 -39.15 -9.68
CA TYR A 21 27.49 -38.57 -8.44
C TYR A 21 28.31 -37.35 -7.98
N LEU A 22 29.64 -37.48 -7.96
CA LEU A 22 30.54 -36.41 -7.59
C LEU A 22 30.37 -35.19 -8.52
N PHE A 23 30.29 -35.41 -9.83
CA PHE A 23 30.11 -34.35 -10.81
C PHE A 23 28.79 -33.59 -10.60
N LEU A 24 27.69 -34.32 -10.40
CA LEU A 24 26.38 -33.72 -10.11
C LEU A 24 26.40 -32.92 -8.81
N SER A 25 27.01 -33.46 -7.75
CA SER A 25 27.10 -32.79 -6.46
C SER A 25 27.95 -31.51 -6.51
N ILE A 26 29.01 -31.48 -7.34
CA ILE A 26 29.80 -30.27 -7.63
C ILE A 26 28.95 -29.21 -8.35
N ILE A 27 28.14 -29.62 -9.33
CA ILE A 27 27.23 -28.70 -10.03
C ILE A 27 26.20 -28.14 -9.02
N SER A 28 25.61 -29.01 -8.21
CA SER A 28 24.65 -28.64 -7.17
C SER A 28 25.21 -27.59 -6.23
N ILE A 29 26.40 -27.79 -5.68
CA ILE A 29 26.98 -26.82 -4.73
C ILE A 29 27.32 -25.49 -5.42
N LEU A 30 27.76 -25.48 -6.69
CA LEU A 30 27.99 -24.25 -7.44
C LEU A 30 26.70 -23.46 -7.65
N PHE A 31 25.60 -24.13 -8.04
CA PHE A 31 24.29 -23.49 -8.19
C PHE A 31 23.74 -23.00 -6.85
N SER A 32 23.86 -23.77 -5.77
CA SER A 32 23.43 -23.38 -4.43
C SER A 32 24.24 -22.20 -3.88
N CYS A 33 25.56 -22.18 -4.07
CA CYS A 33 26.42 -21.04 -3.72
C CYS A 33 26.04 -19.80 -4.53
N GLY A 34 25.81 -19.95 -5.84
CA GLY A 34 25.30 -18.89 -6.69
C GLY A 34 23.97 -18.34 -6.16
N PHE A 35 23.00 -19.23 -5.93
CA PHE A 35 21.69 -18.87 -5.37
C PHE A 35 21.80 -18.13 -4.04
N TYR A 36 22.63 -18.63 -3.12
CA TYR A 36 22.90 -17.99 -1.83
C TYR A 36 23.47 -16.57 -2.01
N LEU A 37 24.51 -16.40 -2.84
CA LEU A 37 25.12 -15.09 -3.10
C LEU A 37 24.16 -14.11 -3.78
N TYR A 38 23.37 -14.59 -4.75
CA TYR A 38 22.37 -13.78 -5.45
C TYR A 38 21.23 -13.33 -4.53
N ARG A 39 20.72 -14.24 -3.69
CA ARG A 39 19.66 -13.93 -2.73
C ARG A 39 20.17 -13.00 -1.62
N LYS A 40 21.42 -13.17 -1.18
CA LYS A 40 22.10 -12.22 -0.27
C LYS A 40 22.22 -10.82 -0.88
N LYS A 41 22.32 -10.72 -2.21
CA LYS A 41 22.28 -9.46 -2.98
C LYS A 41 20.85 -9.02 -3.37
N ARG A 42 19.81 -9.69 -2.87
CA ARG A 42 18.37 -9.40 -3.08
C ARG A 42 17.88 -9.42 -4.54
N PHE A 43 18.54 -10.18 -5.41
CA PHE A 43 18.00 -10.43 -6.75
C PHE A 43 16.95 -11.55 -6.73
N GLU A 44 15.79 -11.32 -7.34
CA GLU A 44 14.75 -12.35 -7.50
C GLU A 44 15.07 -13.30 -8.68
N LEU A 45 15.66 -14.46 -8.39
CA LEU A 45 15.91 -15.51 -9.39
C LEU A 45 14.91 -16.67 -9.26
N ARG A 46 13.63 -16.39 -9.54
CA ARG A 46 12.55 -17.40 -9.51
C ARG A 46 12.86 -18.61 -10.39
N LYS A 47 13.51 -18.40 -11.54
CA LYS A 47 13.89 -19.47 -12.49
C LYS A 47 14.97 -20.42 -11.95
N LEU A 48 15.91 -19.94 -11.15
CA LEU A 48 17.02 -20.75 -10.64
C LEU A 48 16.54 -21.75 -9.57
N LYS A 49 15.49 -21.39 -8.82
CA LYS A 49 14.82 -22.28 -7.87
C LYS A 49 14.26 -23.55 -8.53
N TYR A 50 13.62 -23.40 -9.69
CA TYR A 50 13.03 -24.54 -10.40
C TYR A 50 14.08 -25.47 -11.04
N LEU A 51 15.28 -24.96 -11.33
CA LEU A 51 16.40 -25.76 -11.82
C LEU A 51 17.04 -26.61 -10.70
N MET A 52 17.08 -26.08 -9.48
CA MET A 52 17.73 -26.72 -8.33
C MET A 52 17.01 -27.97 -7.82
N ILE A 53 15.67 -27.96 -7.85
CA ILE A 53 14.83 -29.07 -7.38
C ILE A 53 15.13 -30.40 -8.12
N PRO A 54 15.05 -30.48 -9.46
CA PRO A 54 15.33 -31.73 -10.17
C PRO A 54 16.78 -32.18 -10.00
N LEU A 55 17.72 -31.24 -9.86
CA LEU A 55 19.13 -31.55 -9.62
C LEU A 55 19.34 -32.25 -8.27
N PHE A 56 18.66 -31.80 -7.21
CA PHE A 56 18.68 -32.48 -5.90
C PHE A 56 18.04 -33.86 -5.92
N PHE A 57 16.95 -34.04 -6.68
CA PHE A 57 16.37 -35.38 -6.85
C PHE A 57 17.34 -36.34 -7.56
N LEU A 58 18.09 -35.84 -8.54
CA LEU A 58 19.09 -36.64 -9.24
C LEU A 58 20.25 -37.02 -8.32
N ASP A 59 20.80 -36.07 -7.56
CA ASP A 59 21.83 -36.35 -6.54
C ASP A 59 21.34 -37.35 -5.49
N PHE A 60 20.09 -37.22 -5.03
CA PHE A 60 19.50 -38.15 -4.07
C PHE A 60 19.38 -39.58 -4.63
N PHE A 61 19.02 -39.72 -5.91
CA PHE A 61 18.98 -41.01 -6.58
C PHE A 61 20.35 -41.70 -6.58
N TYR A 62 21.41 -40.96 -6.92
CA TYR A 62 22.78 -41.48 -6.91
C TYR A 62 23.29 -41.78 -5.49
N LEU A 63 22.91 -40.97 -4.50
CA LEU A 63 23.18 -41.26 -3.09
C LEU A 63 22.56 -42.61 -2.68
N LEU A 64 21.28 -42.83 -2.98
CA LEU A 64 20.61 -44.10 -2.68
C LEU A 64 21.30 -45.28 -3.38
N ARG A 65 21.69 -45.09 -4.65
CA ARG A 65 22.43 -46.12 -5.39
C ARG A 65 23.77 -46.45 -4.72
N GLY A 66 24.53 -45.45 -4.27
CA GLY A 66 25.78 -45.70 -3.56
C GLY A 66 25.59 -46.35 -2.19
N VAL A 67 24.54 -45.99 -1.44
CA VAL A 67 24.20 -46.68 -0.20
C VAL A 67 23.89 -48.17 -0.46
N THR A 68 23.21 -48.51 -1.56
CA THR A 68 22.98 -49.93 -1.90
C THR A 68 24.28 -50.67 -2.19
N PHE A 69 25.26 -50.05 -2.85
CA PHE A 69 26.59 -50.65 -3.04
C PHE A 69 27.25 -50.99 -1.70
N PHE A 70 27.23 -50.06 -0.75
CA PHE A 70 27.79 -50.28 0.58
C PHE A 70 27.04 -51.32 1.41
N TYR A 71 25.73 -51.42 1.24
CA TYR A 71 24.91 -52.42 1.92
C TYR A 71 25.29 -53.86 1.50
N TYR A 72 25.63 -54.07 0.23
CA TYR A 72 26.05 -55.39 -0.27
C TYR A 72 27.55 -55.67 -0.11
N LEU A 73 28.34 -54.67 0.27
CA LEU A 73 29.77 -54.81 0.47
C LEU A 73 30.08 -55.46 1.82
N THR A 74 30.65 -56.66 1.80
CA THR A 74 31.01 -57.36 3.05
C THR A 74 32.27 -56.76 3.68
N PRO A 75 32.33 -56.55 5.00
CA PRO A 75 33.50 -55.96 5.67
C PRO A 75 34.80 -56.72 5.40
N ASN A 76 34.72 -58.05 5.29
CA ASN A 76 35.88 -58.91 5.04
C ASN A 76 36.50 -58.67 3.64
N ALA A 77 35.68 -58.35 2.63
CA ALA A 77 36.17 -58.06 1.26
C ALA A 77 36.96 -56.75 1.19
N VAL A 78 36.56 -55.76 2.00
CA VAL A 78 37.26 -54.47 2.09
C VAL A 78 38.59 -54.61 2.81
N LEU A 79 38.64 -55.42 3.88
CA LEU A 79 39.85 -55.65 4.66
C LEU A 79 40.89 -56.50 3.91
N SER A 80 40.46 -57.41 3.04
CA SER A 80 41.37 -58.23 2.24
C SER A 80 42.03 -57.46 1.10
N GLU A 81 41.33 -56.50 0.49
CA GLU A 81 41.81 -55.73 -0.67
C GLU A 81 41.58 -54.22 -0.52
N PRO A 82 42.18 -53.56 0.48
CA PRO A 82 41.86 -52.18 0.84
C PRO A 82 42.15 -51.16 -0.27
N TYR A 83 43.20 -51.38 -1.06
CA TYR A 83 43.61 -50.48 -2.14
C TYR A 83 42.58 -50.40 -3.28
N ILE A 84 41.81 -51.47 -3.48
CA ILE A 84 40.82 -51.57 -4.56
C ILE A 84 39.56 -50.78 -4.21
N TYR A 85 39.15 -50.78 -2.94
CA TYR A 85 37.95 -50.07 -2.47
C TYR A 85 38.21 -48.64 -1.97
N PHE A 86 39.46 -48.28 -1.69
CA PHE A 86 39.82 -46.96 -1.17
C PHE A 86 39.32 -45.80 -2.07
N LEU A 87 39.55 -45.91 -3.38
CA LEU A 87 39.18 -44.87 -4.35
C LEU A 87 37.64 -44.67 -4.45
N PRO A 88 36.81 -45.70 -4.72
CA PRO A 88 35.36 -45.52 -4.80
C PRO A 88 34.75 -45.02 -3.49
N ILE A 89 35.24 -45.50 -2.34
CA ILE A 89 34.80 -45.02 -1.02
C ILE A 89 35.08 -43.53 -0.84
N SER A 90 36.29 -43.10 -1.20
CA SER A 90 36.70 -41.69 -1.08
C SER A 90 35.86 -40.79 -1.99
N ILE A 91 35.61 -41.21 -3.24
CA ILE A 91 34.78 -40.45 -4.21
C ILE A 91 33.35 -40.31 -3.70
N PHE A 92 32.73 -41.39 -3.22
CA PHE A 92 31.37 -41.37 -2.69
C PHE A 92 31.22 -40.45 -1.47
N ASN A 93 32.16 -40.52 -0.53
CA ASN A 93 32.15 -39.67 0.66
C ASN A 93 32.31 -38.19 0.29
N LEU A 94 33.23 -37.88 -0.64
CA LEU A 94 33.42 -36.52 -1.11
C LEU A 94 32.16 -35.96 -1.79
N ALA A 95 31.51 -36.77 -2.63
CA ALA A 95 30.24 -36.39 -3.28
C ALA A 95 29.13 -36.12 -2.24
N SER A 96 29.00 -36.99 -1.22
CA SER A 96 28.04 -36.82 -0.13
C SER A 96 28.26 -35.53 0.67
N ILE A 97 29.52 -35.15 0.90
CA ILE A 97 29.87 -33.87 1.55
C ILE A 97 29.41 -32.69 0.67
N PHE A 98 29.68 -32.71 -0.64
CA PHE A 98 29.23 -31.64 -1.52
C PHE A 98 27.72 -31.53 -1.65
N TYR A 99 27.02 -32.66 -1.71
CA TYR A 99 25.56 -32.69 -1.72
C TYR A 99 24.96 -32.09 -0.43
N SER A 100 25.48 -32.50 0.74
CA SER A 100 25.00 -31.95 2.02
C SER A 100 25.26 -30.44 2.16
N LEU A 101 26.45 -29.97 1.77
CA LEU A 101 26.77 -28.54 1.73
C LEU A 101 25.84 -27.78 0.78
N SER A 102 25.52 -28.37 -0.37
CA SER A 102 24.60 -27.76 -1.33
C SER A 102 23.21 -27.54 -0.75
N ILE A 103 22.65 -28.54 -0.05
CA ILE A 103 21.36 -28.41 0.64
C ILE A 103 21.41 -27.29 1.69
N VAL A 104 22.49 -27.23 2.47
CA VAL A 104 22.68 -26.19 3.49
C VAL A 104 22.72 -24.79 2.86
N PHE A 105 23.49 -24.58 1.79
CA PHE A 105 23.54 -23.30 1.08
C PHE A 105 22.20 -22.91 0.46
N TYR A 106 21.43 -23.89 -0.03
CA TYR A 106 20.08 -23.64 -0.52
C TYR A 106 19.08 -23.29 0.60
N ALA A 107 19.18 -23.92 1.77
CA ALA A 107 18.28 -23.74 2.90
C ALA A 107 18.58 -22.48 3.73
N LEU A 108 19.85 -22.10 3.87
CA LEU A 108 20.33 -20.96 4.67
C LEU A 108 19.52 -19.67 4.46
N PRO A 109 19.21 -19.22 3.22
CA PRO A 109 18.43 -18.02 2.99
C PRO A 109 16.96 -18.08 3.44
N TYR A 110 16.44 -19.26 3.76
CA TYR A 110 15.08 -19.44 4.30
C TYR A 110 15.07 -19.53 5.84
N LEU A 111 16.23 -19.76 6.46
CA LEU A 111 16.40 -19.81 7.92
C LEU A 111 16.65 -18.43 8.53
N ASP A 112 17.04 -17.44 7.72
CA ASP A 112 17.02 -16.03 8.10
C ASP A 112 15.56 -15.64 8.36
N LYS A 113 15.16 -15.70 9.64
CA LYS A 113 13.86 -15.20 10.08
C LYS A 113 13.81 -13.71 9.79
N GLU A 114 12.85 -13.29 8.98
CA GLU A 114 12.43 -11.90 8.84
C GLU A 114 12.07 -11.36 10.23
N THR A 115 13.04 -10.77 10.90
CA THR A 115 12.89 -10.23 12.24
C THR A 115 12.94 -8.72 12.14
N ILE A 116 11.78 -8.12 12.41
CA ILE A 116 11.54 -6.68 12.51
C ILE A 116 11.69 -5.99 11.16
N PHE A 117 10.73 -5.15 10.77
CA PHE A 117 10.86 -4.26 9.62
C PHE A 117 11.97 -3.23 9.87
N GLU A 118 13.23 -3.67 9.88
CA GLU A 118 14.35 -2.78 9.61
C GLU A 118 14.19 -2.35 8.15
N LEU A 119 13.63 -1.15 7.99
CA LEU A 119 13.61 -0.47 6.70
C LEU A 119 15.06 -0.41 6.21
N THR A 120 15.36 -1.27 5.23
CA THR A 120 16.69 -1.29 4.66
C THR A 120 16.92 -0.02 3.87
N TRP A 121 18.12 0.53 3.98
CA TRP A 121 18.48 1.70 3.19
C TRP A 121 18.42 1.35 1.70
N PRO A 122 17.84 2.23 0.87
CA PRO A 122 17.83 2.04 -0.57
C PRO A 122 19.26 2.13 -1.10
N SER A 123 19.55 1.35 -2.14
CA SER A 123 20.78 1.48 -2.93
C SER A 123 20.82 2.84 -3.64
N TYR A 124 21.99 3.23 -4.16
CA TYR A 124 22.13 4.45 -4.95
C TYR A 124 21.16 4.46 -6.14
N LEU A 125 21.04 3.34 -6.86
CA LEU A 125 20.16 3.21 -8.02
C LEU A 125 18.70 3.34 -7.61
N GLU A 126 18.24 2.61 -6.60
CA GLU A 126 16.86 2.69 -6.09
C GLU A 126 16.52 4.11 -5.63
N SER A 127 17.47 4.80 -5.02
CA SER A 127 17.24 6.17 -4.54
C SER A 127 17.10 7.20 -5.66
N HIS A 128 17.50 6.89 -6.90
CA HIS A 128 17.46 7.78 -8.07
C HIS A 128 16.48 7.29 -9.15
N GLN A 129 15.53 6.43 -8.82
CA GLN A 129 14.51 5.95 -9.78
C GLN A 129 13.41 6.99 -10.08
N GLY A 130 13.34 8.07 -9.29
CA GLY A 130 12.33 9.10 -9.41
C GLY A 130 12.87 10.48 -9.78
N GLU A 131 11.96 11.44 -9.93
CA GLU A 131 12.30 12.84 -10.27
C GLU A 131 12.05 13.78 -9.08
N VAL A 132 11.22 13.38 -8.11
CA VAL A 132 10.84 14.25 -6.99
C VAL A 132 11.79 14.02 -5.81
N GLU A 133 12.76 14.90 -5.66
CA GLU A 133 13.66 14.87 -4.51
C GLU A 133 12.89 15.14 -3.20
N ILE A 134 13.01 14.24 -2.23
CA ILE A 134 12.41 14.40 -0.89
C ILE A 134 13.44 14.58 0.22
N GLY A 135 14.72 14.35 -0.06
CA GLY A 135 15.80 14.56 0.90
C GLY A 135 17.00 13.66 0.68
N LYS A 136 17.73 13.37 1.76
CA LYS A 136 18.94 12.53 1.76
C LYS A 136 18.76 11.33 2.66
N VAL A 137 19.27 10.18 2.23
CA VAL A 137 19.38 8.99 3.07
C VAL A 137 20.37 9.28 4.20
N VAL A 138 19.99 9.07 5.45
CA VAL A 138 20.86 9.27 6.63
C VAL A 138 21.16 7.92 7.28
N LYS A 139 22.45 7.62 7.44
CA LYS A 139 22.93 6.39 8.09
C LYS A 139 23.86 6.74 9.24
N LYS A 140 23.48 6.41 10.47
CA LYS A 140 24.26 6.69 11.70
C LYS A 140 24.70 8.17 11.77
N GLY A 141 23.77 9.09 11.48
CA GLY A 141 24.04 10.54 11.44
C GLY A 141 24.75 11.05 10.18
N ILE A 142 25.26 10.16 9.32
CA ILE A 142 25.97 10.54 8.09
C ILE A 142 24.98 10.63 6.93
N LYS A 143 24.91 11.80 6.30
CA LYS A 143 24.15 12.02 5.06
C LYS A 143 24.84 11.28 3.90
N ARG A 144 24.05 10.53 3.14
CA ARG A 144 24.50 9.76 1.97
C ARG A 144 23.93 10.41 0.70
N ASN A 145 23.39 9.60 -0.19
CA ASN A 145 22.80 10.02 -1.45
C ASN A 145 21.45 10.73 -1.24
N HIS A 146 21.07 11.50 -2.26
CA HIS A 146 19.72 12.04 -2.40
C HIS A 146 18.74 10.90 -2.66
N PHE A 147 17.49 11.11 -2.27
CA PHE A 147 16.40 10.17 -2.44
C PHE A 147 15.24 10.84 -3.18
N PHE A 148 14.81 10.20 -4.24
CA PHE A 148 13.81 10.69 -5.17
C PHE A 148 12.62 9.72 -5.20
N LEU A 149 11.41 10.27 -5.24
CA LEU A 149 10.18 9.51 -5.47
C LEU A 149 9.82 9.57 -6.96
N SER A 150 9.42 8.42 -7.49
CA SER A 150 8.79 8.33 -8.80
C SER A 150 7.29 8.63 -8.70
N LEU A 151 6.64 8.90 -9.83
CA LEU A 151 5.18 9.06 -9.85
C LEU A 151 4.46 7.76 -9.41
N GLN A 152 5.02 6.60 -9.77
CA GLN A 152 4.51 5.27 -9.40
C GLN A 152 4.56 5.01 -7.89
N ASP A 153 5.50 5.63 -7.18
CA ASP A 153 5.55 5.55 -5.72
C ASP A 153 4.40 6.36 -5.09
N LEU A 154 4.07 7.52 -5.69
CA LEU A 154 3.03 8.42 -5.20
C LEU A 154 1.61 7.87 -5.45
N GLU A 155 1.43 7.04 -6.48
CA GLU A 155 0.17 6.33 -6.76
C GLU A 155 -0.25 5.40 -5.60
N LYS A 156 0.69 4.94 -4.77
CA LYS A 156 0.44 4.02 -3.64
C LYS A 156 -0.01 4.73 -2.36
N HIS A 157 -0.20 6.04 -2.42
CA HIS A 157 -0.39 6.94 -1.28
C HIS A 157 0.82 7.00 -0.35
N ALA A 158 0.93 8.10 0.40
CA ALA A 158 2.00 8.33 1.36
C ALA A 158 1.44 8.66 2.74
N PHE A 159 2.00 8.05 3.78
CA PHE A 159 1.70 8.37 5.17
C PHE A 159 2.89 9.09 5.81
N ILE A 160 2.68 10.35 6.18
CA ILE A 160 3.73 11.20 6.77
C ILE A 160 3.37 11.42 8.25
N CYS A 161 4.15 10.83 9.15
CA CYS A 161 3.93 10.89 10.59
C CYS A 161 5.13 11.50 11.34
N GLY A 162 4.89 11.97 12.56
CA GLY A 162 5.88 12.60 13.42
C GLY A 162 5.24 13.50 14.47
N ALA A 163 5.93 13.77 15.57
CA ALA A 163 5.45 14.66 16.62
C ALA A 163 5.30 16.12 16.14
N THR A 164 4.64 16.97 16.92
CA THR A 164 4.59 18.41 16.63
C THR A 164 6.02 18.98 16.64
N GLY A 165 6.34 19.85 15.70
CA GLY A 165 7.68 20.44 15.58
C GLY A 165 8.72 19.59 14.84
N THR A 166 8.41 18.35 14.43
CA THR A 166 9.37 17.50 13.70
C THR A 166 9.52 17.83 12.22
N GLY A 167 8.86 18.89 11.73
CA GLY A 167 9.01 19.35 10.35
C GLY A 167 8.06 18.73 9.31
N LYS A 168 6.95 18.09 9.71
CA LYS A 168 5.96 17.53 8.76
C LYS A 168 5.49 18.54 7.71
N SER A 169 5.06 19.72 8.14
CA SER A 169 4.60 20.77 7.21
C SER A 169 5.73 21.24 6.30
N ASN A 170 6.95 21.38 6.84
CA ASN A 170 8.13 21.74 6.06
C ASN A 170 8.46 20.68 4.99
N PHE A 171 8.31 19.40 5.33
CA PHE A 171 8.46 18.31 4.37
C PHE A 171 7.43 18.43 3.24
N VAL A 172 6.13 18.55 3.56
CA VAL A 172 5.06 18.66 2.56
C VAL A 172 5.24 19.89 1.66
N GLN A 173 5.65 21.03 2.22
CA GLN A 173 5.94 22.24 1.46
C GLN A 173 7.06 22.02 0.43
N ASN A 174 8.20 21.47 0.87
CA ASN A 174 9.32 21.19 -0.03
C ASN A 174 8.98 20.11 -1.06
N PHE A 175 8.24 19.08 -0.64
CA PHE A 175 7.71 18.05 -1.52
C PHE A 175 6.86 18.66 -2.64
N LEU A 176 5.88 19.51 -2.32
CA LEU A 176 5.01 20.14 -3.33
C LEU A 176 5.81 21.06 -4.27
N ILE A 177 6.76 21.83 -3.75
CA ILE A 177 7.63 22.67 -4.58
C ILE A 177 8.44 21.81 -5.57
N ASN A 178 9.05 20.72 -5.10
CA ASN A 178 9.83 19.82 -5.96
C ASN A 178 8.95 19.03 -6.93
N PHE A 179 7.79 18.57 -6.47
CA PHE A 179 6.80 17.91 -7.31
C PHE A 179 6.37 18.81 -8.47
N LYS A 180 6.08 20.08 -8.20
CA LYS A 180 5.65 21.05 -9.22
C LYS A 180 6.73 21.52 -10.18
N LYS A 181 8.02 21.40 -9.82
CA LYS A 181 9.12 21.63 -10.77
C LYS A 181 9.14 20.58 -11.87
N ASN A 182 8.79 19.33 -11.54
CA ASN A 182 8.87 18.21 -12.47
C ASN A 182 7.53 17.93 -13.16
N TYR A 183 6.40 18.18 -12.48
CA TYR A 183 5.07 17.78 -12.96
C TYR A 183 4.06 18.93 -13.04
N LYS A 184 3.31 18.95 -14.15
CA LYS A 184 2.16 19.85 -14.35
C LYS A 184 0.87 19.37 -13.67
N ILE A 185 0.91 18.26 -12.93
CA ILE A 185 -0.22 17.69 -12.21
C ILE A 185 -0.70 18.67 -11.12
N PRO A 186 -2.01 19.02 -11.05
CA PRO A 186 -2.55 19.87 -10.01
C PRO A 186 -2.60 19.14 -8.66
N PHE A 187 -2.48 19.89 -7.57
CA PHE A 187 -2.68 19.34 -6.21
C PHE A 187 -3.86 20.02 -5.52
N PHE A 188 -4.48 19.31 -4.58
CA PHE A 188 -5.49 19.84 -3.68
C PHE A 188 -5.03 19.60 -2.24
N LEU A 189 -4.64 20.68 -1.56
CA LEU A 189 -4.12 20.64 -0.19
C LEU A 189 -5.18 21.15 0.77
N VAL A 190 -5.54 20.37 1.79
CA VAL A 190 -6.42 20.80 2.89
C VAL A 190 -5.58 21.11 4.13
N GLU A 191 -5.78 22.27 4.73
CA GLU A 191 -5.02 22.68 5.91
C GLU A 191 -5.85 23.48 6.93
N PHE A 192 -5.32 23.67 8.14
CA PHE A 192 -6.03 24.31 9.26
C PHE A 192 -5.32 25.53 9.87
N LYS A 193 -4.08 25.83 9.47
CA LYS A 193 -3.22 26.79 10.21
C LYS A 193 -2.71 27.97 9.38
N GLY A 194 -3.01 28.00 8.09
CA GLY A 194 -2.43 28.95 7.13
C GLY A 194 -0.93 28.72 6.84
N GLU A 195 -0.39 27.55 7.16
CA GLU A 195 1.05 27.26 7.05
C GLU A 195 1.54 27.17 5.60
N TYR A 196 0.63 27.02 4.64
CA TYR A 196 0.96 26.75 3.24
C TYR A 196 0.72 27.94 2.31
N HIS A 197 0.22 29.08 2.81
CA HIS A 197 -0.09 30.26 2.00
C HIS A 197 1.10 30.75 1.16
N PHE A 198 2.32 30.67 1.69
CA PHE A 198 3.51 31.11 0.96
C PHE A 198 3.78 30.29 -0.32
N LEU A 199 3.22 29.08 -0.44
CA LEU A 199 3.34 28.27 -1.66
C LEU A 199 2.78 28.99 -2.88
N GLN A 200 1.82 29.90 -2.70
CA GLN A 200 1.31 30.74 -3.79
C GLN A 200 2.39 31.60 -4.44
N ARG A 201 3.45 31.95 -3.70
CA ARG A 201 4.60 32.71 -4.24
C ARG A 201 5.67 31.80 -4.87
N LYS A 202 5.57 30.49 -4.67
CA LYS A 202 6.58 29.50 -5.10
C LYS A 202 6.07 28.59 -6.23
N ILE A 203 4.76 28.44 -6.36
CA ILE A 203 4.10 27.58 -7.32
C ILE A 203 3.10 28.45 -8.08
N GLU A 204 3.28 28.53 -9.39
CA GLU A 204 2.39 29.30 -10.25
C GLU A 204 0.97 28.70 -10.25
N ASN A 205 -0.02 29.56 -10.46
CA ASN A 205 -1.44 29.19 -10.53
C ASN A 205 -1.95 28.46 -9.28
N THR A 206 -1.42 28.79 -8.11
CA THR A 206 -1.94 28.32 -6.81
C THR A 206 -3.01 29.26 -6.28
N LEU A 207 -4.17 28.69 -5.99
CA LEU A 207 -5.34 29.37 -5.45
C LEU A 207 -5.55 28.99 -3.99
N ILE A 208 -5.90 29.98 -3.17
CA ILE A 208 -6.26 29.76 -1.77
C ILE A 208 -7.77 29.95 -1.64
N LEU A 209 -8.43 28.92 -1.14
CA LEU A 209 -9.86 28.85 -0.93
C LEU A 209 -10.14 28.89 0.57
N TRP A 210 -10.91 29.88 0.99
CA TRP A 210 -11.44 30.05 2.33
C TRP A 210 -12.93 29.69 2.31
N PRO A 211 -13.30 28.51 2.84
CA PRO A 211 -14.69 28.10 2.93
C PRO A 211 -15.55 29.13 3.64
N GLY A 212 -16.70 29.44 3.05
CA GLY A 212 -17.66 30.42 3.56
C GLY A 212 -17.36 31.87 3.18
N ASP A 213 -16.15 32.17 2.68
CA ASP A 213 -15.74 33.49 2.23
C ASP A 213 -15.68 33.56 0.70
N ASN A 214 -14.55 33.14 0.10
CA ASN A 214 -14.38 33.13 -1.35
C ASN A 214 -14.69 31.76 -1.99
N PHE A 215 -15.07 30.77 -1.19
CA PHE A 215 -15.42 29.42 -1.64
C PHE A 215 -16.69 28.91 -0.96
N SER A 216 -17.65 28.46 -1.75
CA SER A 216 -18.88 27.82 -1.28
C SER A 216 -19.34 26.73 -2.26
N ILE A 217 -20.06 25.74 -1.75
CA ILE A 217 -20.67 24.68 -2.54
C ILE A 217 -22.14 24.62 -2.16
N ASN A 218 -23.04 24.71 -3.13
CA ASN A 218 -24.45 24.43 -2.85
C ASN A 218 -24.66 22.91 -2.79
N ILE A 219 -24.86 22.37 -1.60
CA ILE A 219 -25.04 20.92 -1.41
C ILE A 219 -26.29 20.39 -2.11
N PHE A 220 -27.29 21.24 -2.38
CA PHE A 220 -28.54 20.87 -3.04
C PHE A 220 -28.43 20.87 -4.57
N ASP A 221 -27.28 21.24 -5.14
CA ASP A 221 -27.09 21.22 -6.58
C ASP A 221 -26.63 19.83 -7.05
N PRO A 222 -27.48 19.06 -7.77
CA PRO A 222 -27.10 17.75 -8.26
C PRO A 222 -26.12 17.80 -9.42
N ILE A 223 -25.84 19.00 -9.97
CA ILE A 223 -24.96 19.25 -11.10
C ILE A 223 -25.42 18.45 -12.33
N HIS A 224 -24.86 17.25 -12.55
CA HIS A 224 -25.15 16.36 -13.67
C HIS A 224 -25.70 14.99 -13.22
N SER A 225 -25.96 14.82 -11.92
CA SER A 225 -26.48 13.58 -11.35
C SER A 225 -28.00 13.61 -11.20
N ASP A 226 -28.60 12.43 -11.10
CA ASP A 226 -30.03 12.31 -10.81
C ASP A 226 -30.35 12.89 -9.41
N PRO A 227 -31.40 13.72 -9.26
CA PRO A 227 -31.75 14.35 -7.98
C PRO A 227 -32.00 13.40 -6.82
N LEU A 228 -32.51 12.18 -7.07
CA LEU A 228 -32.73 11.18 -6.02
C LEU A 228 -31.39 10.59 -5.57
N ILE A 229 -30.53 10.20 -6.52
CA ILE A 229 -29.18 9.71 -6.22
C ILE A 229 -28.38 10.78 -5.46
N HIS A 230 -28.50 12.04 -5.87
CA HIS A 230 -27.85 13.14 -5.17
C HIS A 230 -28.39 13.36 -3.75
N ALA A 231 -29.71 13.23 -3.55
CA ALA A 231 -30.33 13.33 -2.24
C ALA A 231 -29.83 12.24 -1.27
N GLU A 232 -29.68 11.00 -1.74
CA GLU A 232 -29.07 9.91 -0.95
C GLU A 232 -27.61 10.22 -0.60
N ARG A 233 -26.83 10.75 -1.56
CA ARG A 233 -25.45 11.19 -1.28
C ARG A 233 -25.38 12.28 -0.24
N ILE A 234 -26.27 13.28 -0.30
CA ILE A 234 -26.33 14.34 0.73
C ILE A 234 -26.63 13.70 2.10
N PHE A 235 -27.59 12.76 2.17
CA PHE A 235 -27.89 12.06 3.40
C PHE A 235 -26.66 11.33 3.99
N ASP A 236 -25.92 10.59 3.16
CA ASP A 236 -24.69 9.90 3.59
C ASP A 236 -23.59 10.87 4.05
N ILE A 237 -23.44 12.02 3.37
CA ILE A 237 -22.52 13.10 3.78
C ILE A 237 -22.93 13.66 5.14
N LEU A 238 -24.22 13.96 5.35
CA LEU A 238 -24.72 14.49 6.61
C LEU A 238 -24.57 13.47 7.75
N LYS A 239 -24.81 12.19 7.47
CA LYS A 239 -24.64 11.08 8.42
C LYS A 239 -23.18 10.87 8.81
N SER A 240 -22.27 10.87 7.84
CA SER A 240 -20.82 10.72 8.12
C SER A 240 -20.23 11.94 8.85
N GLY A 241 -20.73 13.15 8.57
CA GLY A 241 -20.34 14.37 9.26
C GLY A 241 -20.72 14.45 10.75
N GLN A 242 -21.58 13.54 11.23
CA GLN A 242 -22.03 13.45 12.62
C GLN A 242 -21.14 12.59 13.53
N PHE A 243 -19.96 12.16 13.07
CA PHE A 243 -19.04 11.29 13.81
C PHE A 243 -18.66 11.79 15.23
N LEU A 244 -18.86 13.06 15.53
CA LEU A 244 -18.59 13.65 16.87
C LEU A 244 -19.78 13.55 17.85
N ASP A 245 -21.00 13.26 17.37
CA ASP A 245 -22.20 13.11 18.20
C ASP A 245 -22.64 11.63 18.14
N GLU A 246 -21.97 10.74 18.90
CA GLU A 246 -22.21 9.28 18.96
C GLU A 246 -23.67 8.88 19.25
N THR A 247 -24.50 9.81 19.72
CA THR A 247 -25.92 9.60 20.05
C THR A 247 -26.90 10.03 18.95
N SER A 248 -26.41 10.53 17.82
CA SER A 248 -27.22 11.24 16.81
C SER A 248 -27.69 10.38 15.63
N GLU A 249 -27.79 9.06 15.77
CA GLU A 249 -28.25 8.18 14.69
C GLU A 249 -29.61 8.63 14.10
N PHE A 250 -29.72 8.52 12.78
CA PHE A 250 -30.97 8.72 12.05
C PHE A 250 -31.79 7.43 12.11
N SER A 251 -33.04 7.51 12.55
CA SER A 251 -33.96 6.36 12.46
C SER A 251 -34.37 6.12 11.01
N PRO A 252 -34.85 4.91 10.65
CA PRO A 252 -35.33 4.62 9.29
C PRO A 252 -36.42 5.58 8.81
N GLN A 253 -37.25 6.07 9.73
CA GLN A 253 -38.27 7.09 9.42
C GLN A 253 -37.63 8.45 9.12
N MET A 254 -36.60 8.87 9.88
CA MET A 254 -35.91 10.13 9.62
C MET A 254 -35.17 10.10 8.29
N GLU A 255 -34.49 8.99 7.99
CA GLU A 255 -33.81 8.76 6.72
C GLU A 255 -34.79 8.90 5.55
N LYS A 256 -35.90 8.15 5.58
CA LYS A 256 -36.93 8.23 4.54
C LYS A 256 -37.46 9.64 4.34
N VAL A 257 -37.83 10.31 5.44
CA VAL A 257 -38.39 11.67 5.39
C VAL A 257 -37.36 12.67 4.84
N LEU A 258 -36.10 12.57 5.29
CA LEU A 258 -35.04 13.46 4.86
C LEU A 258 -34.71 13.26 3.38
N VAL A 259 -34.54 12.02 2.91
CA VAL A 259 -34.25 11.72 1.49
C VAL A 259 -35.40 12.16 0.57
N GLU A 260 -36.66 11.92 0.96
CA GLU A 260 -37.82 12.39 0.17
C GLU A 260 -37.82 13.92 0.06
N ILE A 261 -37.56 14.64 1.15
CA ILE A 261 -37.48 16.11 1.13
C ILE A 261 -36.29 16.61 0.31
N LEU A 262 -35.11 16.03 0.50
CA LEU A 262 -33.90 16.38 -0.26
C LEU A 262 -34.10 16.15 -1.76
N SER A 263 -34.79 15.07 -2.15
CA SER A 263 -35.10 14.79 -3.55
C SER A 263 -35.94 15.91 -4.16
N GLU A 264 -36.99 16.37 -3.46
CA GLU A 264 -37.82 17.49 -3.91
C GLU A 264 -37.04 18.81 -4.02
N VAL A 265 -36.14 19.06 -3.07
CA VAL A 265 -35.26 20.22 -3.07
C VAL A 265 -34.29 20.20 -4.27
N CYS A 266 -33.70 19.04 -4.57
CA CYS A 266 -32.72 18.89 -5.65
C CYS A 266 -33.38 18.95 -7.04
N LYS A 267 -34.63 18.47 -7.17
CA LYS A 267 -35.39 18.51 -8.44
C LYS A 267 -35.62 19.93 -8.97
N SER A 268 -35.99 20.86 -8.09
CA SER A 268 -36.41 22.21 -8.49
C SER A 268 -35.30 23.22 -8.24
N GLU A 269 -34.78 23.84 -9.30
CA GLU A 269 -33.66 24.79 -9.20
C GLU A 269 -33.91 25.92 -8.19
N GLU A 270 -35.14 26.47 -8.17
CA GLU A 270 -35.57 27.53 -7.25
C GLU A 270 -35.58 27.11 -5.78
N LYS A 271 -35.73 25.80 -5.52
CA LYS A 271 -35.78 25.24 -4.16
C LYS A 271 -34.40 24.84 -3.63
N ARG A 272 -33.34 24.84 -4.44
CA ARG A 272 -31.96 24.41 -4.07
C ARG A 272 -31.26 25.37 -3.10
N SER A 273 -31.80 25.49 -1.90
CA SER A 273 -31.29 26.33 -0.81
C SER A 273 -31.85 25.86 0.53
N TRP A 274 -31.26 26.30 1.65
CA TRP A 274 -31.83 26.03 2.98
C TRP A 274 -33.25 26.62 3.16
N LYS A 275 -33.53 27.76 2.50
CA LYS A 275 -34.88 28.33 2.47
C LYS A 275 -35.86 27.40 1.75
N GLY A 276 -35.48 26.88 0.58
CA GLY A 276 -36.30 25.93 -0.17
C GLY A 276 -36.46 24.60 0.55
N PHE A 277 -35.43 24.11 1.25
CA PHE A 277 -35.54 22.96 2.15
C PHE A 277 -36.60 23.17 3.23
N ASN A 278 -36.60 24.32 3.90
CA ASN A 278 -37.61 24.64 4.92
C ASN A 278 -39.03 24.73 4.32
N SER A 279 -39.16 25.27 3.11
CA SER A 279 -40.44 25.27 2.38
C SER A 279 -40.91 23.85 2.07
N CYS A 280 -40.02 22.98 1.58
CA CYS A 280 -40.33 21.56 1.34
C CYS A 280 -40.73 20.83 2.63
N CYS A 281 -40.08 21.09 3.76
CA CYS A 281 -40.50 20.53 5.05
C CYS A 281 -41.96 20.93 5.39
N ALA A 282 -42.32 22.20 5.21
CA ALA A 282 -43.67 22.69 5.49
C ALA A 282 -44.73 22.07 4.54
N GLU A 283 -44.42 21.94 3.26
CA GLU A 283 -45.24 21.23 2.26
C GLU A 283 -45.41 19.75 2.62
N TYR A 284 -44.31 19.09 3.02
CA TYR A 284 -44.29 17.68 3.36
C TYR A 284 -45.16 17.37 4.58
N ILE A 285 -45.11 18.21 5.63
CA ILE A 285 -46.01 18.08 6.79
C ILE A 285 -47.46 18.14 6.31
N LYS A 286 -47.85 19.16 5.54
CA LYS A 286 -49.24 19.32 5.08
C LYS A 286 -49.73 18.10 4.29
N ALA A 287 -48.87 17.54 3.43
CA ALA A 287 -49.22 16.41 2.57
C ALA A 287 -49.24 15.04 3.30
N LYS A 288 -48.43 14.86 4.35
CA LYS A 288 -48.15 13.53 4.94
C LYS A 288 -48.47 13.41 6.43
N ARG A 289 -48.94 14.47 7.12
CA ARG A 289 -49.25 14.46 8.57
C ARG A 289 -50.16 13.30 9.01
N ASN A 290 -51.09 12.89 8.16
CA ASN A 290 -52.04 11.80 8.45
C ASN A 290 -51.52 10.41 8.04
N LYS A 291 -50.41 10.34 7.30
CA LYS A 291 -49.84 9.08 6.79
C LYS A 291 -48.61 8.62 7.56
N ILE A 292 -47.91 9.55 8.21
CA ILE A 292 -46.67 9.29 8.92
C ILE A 292 -46.85 9.72 10.39
N PRO A 293 -46.82 8.79 11.35
CA PRO A 293 -47.00 9.12 12.76
C PRO A 293 -45.84 10.01 13.23
N MET A 294 -46.13 10.95 14.13
CA MET A 294 -45.13 11.82 14.77
C MET A 294 -44.27 12.65 13.79
N LEU A 295 -44.73 12.85 12.54
CA LEU A 295 -43.95 13.53 11.47
C LEU A 295 -43.37 14.89 11.89
N ALA A 296 -44.12 15.69 12.66
CA ALA A 296 -43.63 16.98 13.15
C ALA A 296 -42.40 16.82 14.06
N GLN A 297 -42.40 15.84 14.97
CA GLN A 297 -41.26 15.55 15.84
C GLN A 297 -40.08 14.97 15.05
N THR A 298 -40.35 14.15 14.04
CA THR A 298 -39.32 13.65 13.11
C THR A 298 -38.59 14.81 12.42
N LEU A 299 -39.34 15.80 11.91
CA LEU A 299 -38.74 16.95 11.21
C LEU A 299 -37.96 17.87 12.15
N ILE A 300 -38.44 18.12 13.36
CA ILE A 300 -37.68 18.84 14.39
C ILE A 300 -36.36 18.11 14.68
N SER A 301 -36.41 16.78 14.81
CA SER A 301 -35.24 15.95 15.07
C SER A 301 -34.22 15.99 13.93
N ILE A 302 -34.68 15.99 12.67
CA ILE A 302 -33.86 16.17 11.48
C ILE A 302 -33.23 17.58 11.47
N GLN A 303 -34.04 18.62 11.66
CA GLN A 303 -33.57 20.01 11.64
C GLN A 303 -32.50 20.27 12.70
N ASN A 304 -32.66 19.72 13.91
CA ASN A 304 -31.66 19.83 14.97
C ASN A 304 -30.33 19.15 14.59
N ARG A 305 -30.41 17.97 13.98
CA ARG A 305 -29.25 17.18 13.50
C ARG A 305 -28.47 17.85 12.38
N ILE A 306 -29.17 18.56 11.48
CA ILE A 306 -28.54 19.27 10.35
C ILE A 306 -28.30 20.76 10.64
N ARG A 307 -28.62 21.23 11.86
CA ARG A 307 -28.58 22.65 12.24
C ARG A 307 -27.21 23.27 12.00
N ARG A 308 -26.12 22.54 12.29
CA ARG A 308 -24.75 23.02 12.10
C ARG A 308 -24.42 23.35 10.63
N PHE A 309 -25.10 22.72 9.67
CA PHE A 309 -24.91 22.97 8.23
C PHE A 309 -25.83 24.09 7.71
N SER A 310 -27.02 24.24 8.30
CA SER A 310 -28.03 25.21 7.87
C SER A 310 -27.96 26.55 8.61
N GLN A 311 -27.21 26.63 9.70
CA GLN A 311 -27.03 27.82 10.54
C GLN A 311 -25.56 28.04 10.89
N GLY A 312 -25.24 29.28 11.29
CA GLY A 312 -23.90 29.62 11.75
C GLY A 312 -22.85 29.66 10.63
N PRO A 313 -21.56 29.41 10.94
CA PRO A 313 -20.43 29.60 10.02
C PRO A 313 -20.52 28.77 8.75
N LEU A 314 -20.94 27.50 8.87
CA LEU A 314 -21.01 26.57 7.75
C LEU A 314 -22.19 26.86 6.80
N LYS A 315 -23.18 27.65 7.23
CA LYS A 315 -24.28 28.06 6.34
C LYS A 315 -23.74 28.76 5.08
N SER A 316 -22.79 29.66 5.26
CA SER A 316 -22.17 30.41 4.17
C SER A 316 -21.44 29.51 3.16
N LEU A 317 -20.87 28.40 3.65
CA LEU A 317 -20.21 27.38 2.84
C LEU A 317 -21.21 26.56 2.02
N PHE A 318 -22.39 26.23 2.57
CA PHE A 318 -23.32 25.27 1.97
C PHE A 318 -24.55 25.86 1.27
N GLU A 319 -24.77 27.18 1.34
CA GLU A 319 -25.97 27.83 0.78
C GLU A 319 -25.74 28.48 -0.59
N LYS A 320 -24.60 29.14 -0.80
CA LYS A 320 -24.34 29.91 -2.01
C LYS A 320 -23.87 29.00 -3.14
N ARG A 321 -24.39 29.22 -4.36
CA ARG A 321 -23.73 28.72 -5.59
C ARG A 321 -22.32 29.29 -5.61
N GLY A 322 -21.34 28.40 -5.61
CA GLY A 322 -19.93 28.76 -5.57
C GLY A 322 -19.60 29.78 -6.66
N SER A 323 -18.77 30.76 -6.30
CA SER A 323 -18.05 31.62 -7.25
C SER A 323 -17.19 30.79 -8.21
N ILE A 324 -16.82 29.56 -7.82
CA ILE A 324 -15.87 28.71 -8.52
C ILE A 324 -16.54 27.36 -8.86
N ARG A 325 -16.47 26.99 -10.15
CA ARG A 325 -16.95 25.69 -10.65
C ARG A 325 -16.05 24.55 -10.18
N LEU A 326 -16.62 23.37 -9.91
CA LEU A 326 -15.83 22.18 -9.54
C LEU A 326 -14.79 21.80 -10.60
N ASP A 327 -15.14 21.89 -11.90
CA ASP A 327 -14.21 21.59 -13.00
C ASP A 327 -12.96 22.47 -12.96
N PHE A 328 -13.14 23.73 -12.56
CA PHE A 328 -12.05 24.67 -12.38
C PHE A 328 -11.15 24.24 -11.22
N LEU A 329 -11.70 23.61 -10.18
CA LEU A 329 -10.90 23.12 -9.06
C LEU A 329 -9.92 22.03 -9.49
N PHE A 330 -10.35 21.11 -10.33
CA PHE A 330 -9.51 20.00 -10.81
C PHE A 330 -8.37 20.45 -11.74
N GLN A 331 -8.40 21.68 -12.24
CA GLN A 331 -7.41 22.21 -13.18
C GLN A 331 -6.35 23.10 -12.51
N HIS A 332 -6.53 23.46 -11.24
CA HIS A 332 -5.67 24.41 -10.53
C HIS A 332 -4.99 23.78 -9.32
N ASN A 333 -3.85 24.35 -8.92
CA ASN A 333 -3.25 24.01 -7.62
C ASN A 333 -4.07 24.70 -6.53
N ILE A 334 -4.60 23.95 -5.58
CA ILE A 334 -5.52 24.47 -4.57
C ILE A 334 -4.97 24.26 -3.18
N ILE A 335 -5.13 25.29 -2.36
CA ILE A 335 -5.00 25.23 -0.91
C ILE A 335 -6.38 25.58 -0.33
N LEU A 336 -7.05 24.60 0.23
CA LEU A 336 -8.27 24.78 1.01
C LEU A 336 -7.88 25.05 2.46
N ASP A 337 -8.00 26.31 2.85
CA ASP A 337 -7.64 26.78 4.19
C ASP A 337 -8.87 26.79 5.10
N LEU A 338 -8.93 25.80 5.99
CA LEU A 338 -10.01 25.64 6.96
C LEU A 338 -9.84 26.51 8.21
N SER A 339 -8.76 27.31 8.32
CA SER A 339 -8.57 28.23 9.44
C SER A 339 -9.68 29.28 9.53
N SER A 340 -10.31 29.63 8.40
CA SER A 340 -11.47 30.52 8.37
C SER A 340 -12.65 29.93 9.13
N ILE A 341 -12.92 28.63 9.00
CA ILE A 341 -14.02 27.96 9.70
C ILE A 341 -13.78 27.96 11.21
N ILE A 342 -12.53 27.71 11.64
CA ILE A 342 -12.14 27.79 13.05
C ILE A 342 -12.36 29.22 13.57
N ARG A 343 -11.89 30.22 12.83
CA ARG A 343 -12.07 31.64 13.18
C ARG A 343 -13.54 32.07 13.23
N LEU A 344 -14.38 31.52 12.36
CA LEU A 344 -15.80 31.87 12.27
C LEU A 344 -16.65 31.10 13.30
N GLY A 345 -16.18 29.97 13.84
CA GLY A 345 -17.04 29.02 14.58
C GLY A 345 -16.50 28.36 15.84
N GLY A 346 -15.27 28.61 16.28
CA GLY A 346 -14.74 27.97 17.49
C GLY A 346 -13.74 28.83 18.25
N GLU A 347 -14.06 29.12 19.51
CA GLU A 347 -13.01 29.37 20.50
C GLU A 347 -12.05 28.19 20.48
N LYS A 348 -10.75 28.49 20.61
CA LYS A 348 -9.71 27.50 20.81
C LYS A 348 -9.88 26.91 22.20
N GLU A 349 -10.62 25.80 22.31
CA GLU A 349 -10.45 24.86 23.42
C GLU A 349 -10.03 23.49 22.88
#